data_AF-A0A1E5VRI6-F1
#
_entry.id   AF-A0A1E5VRI6-F1
#
_cell.length_a   1.000
_cell.length_b   1.000
_cell.length_c   1.000
_cell.angle_alpha   90.00
_cell.angle_beta   90.00
_cell.angle_gamma   90.00
#
_symmetry.space_group_name_H-M   'P 1'
#
loop_
_entity.id
_entity.type
_entity.pdbx_description
1 polymer ?
#
loop_
_entity_poly.entity_id
_entity_poly.type
_entity_poly.pdbx_seq_one_letter_code
_entity_poly.pdbx_strand_id
1 'polypeptide(L)'
;MGWSFGVVRWAKGKPIHACDVLVFKYDPAAHDVVEVDEAAYNTCKMPIGGGASHTSGHDRVVLRAGKSFFVCSLPGHCKNGMKIAITA
;
A
#
# COMPACT_ATOMS: atom_id res chain seq x y z
N MET A 1 -8.39 2.99 -6.43
CA MET A 1 -9.07 2.02 -5.54
C MET A 1 -9.42 2.70 -4.23
N GLY A 2 -10.40 2.19 -3.48
CA GLY A 2 -10.58 2.61 -2.08
C GLY A 2 -9.48 1.99 -1.23
N TRP A 3 -8.79 2.81 -0.44
CA TRP A 3 -7.76 2.37 0.48
C TRP A 3 -8.36 2.27 1.88
N SER A 4 -8.65 1.05 2.31
CA SER A 4 -9.34 0.73 3.54
C SER A 4 -8.97 -0.66 4.06
N PHE A 5 -9.51 -1.06 5.21
CA PHE A 5 -9.39 -2.42 5.71
C PHE A 5 -9.89 -3.45 4.69
N GLY A 6 -9.21 -4.61 4.61
CA GLY A 6 -9.58 -5.72 3.73
C GLY A 6 -9.17 -5.56 2.25
N VAL A 7 -8.43 -4.50 1.90
CA VAL A 7 -7.97 -4.22 0.53
C VAL A 7 -7.03 -5.28 -0.05
N VAL A 8 -6.49 -6.18 0.78
CA VAL A 8 -5.55 -7.26 0.40
C VAL A 8 -6.02 -8.12 -0.80
N ARG A 9 -7.33 -8.21 -1.06
CA ARG A 9 -7.89 -8.99 -2.18
C ARG A 9 -8.05 -8.20 -3.48
N TRP A 10 -7.90 -6.88 -3.46
CA TRP A 10 -8.20 -6.01 -4.61
C TRP A 10 -7.39 -6.37 -5.86
N ALA A 11 -6.12 -6.72 -5.70
CA ALA A 11 -5.23 -7.02 -6.83
C ALA A 11 -5.52 -8.37 -7.50
N LYS A 12 -6.24 -9.27 -6.83
CA LYS A 12 -6.43 -10.65 -7.30
C LYS A 12 -7.21 -10.66 -8.63
N GLY A 13 -6.59 -11.24 -9.65
CA GLY A 13 -7.21 -11.42 -10.98
C GLY A 13 -7.26 -10.15 -11.84
N LYS A 14 -6.59 -9.06 -11.44
CA LYS A 14 -6.45 -7.87 -12.27
C LYS A 14 -5.21 -7.98 -13.16
N PRO A 15 -5.30 -7.62 -14.46
CA PRO A 15 -4.11 -7.45 -15.29
C PRO A 15 -3.44 -6.13 -14.88
N ILE A 16 -2.33 -6.24 -14.15
CA ILE A 16 -1.52 -5.11 -13.70
C ILE A 16 -0.17 -5.24 -14.36
N HIS A 17 0.37 -4.15 -14.89
CA HIS A 17 1.64 -4.12 -15.60
C HIS A 17 2.58 -3.08 -15.02
N ALA A 18 3.88 -3.26 -15.25
CA ALA A 18 4.87 -2.21 -14.99
C ALA A 18 4.46 -0.88 -15.66
N CYS A 19 4.76 0.23 -15.01
CA CYS A 19 4.37 1.60 -15.37
C CYS A 19 2.88 1.94 -15.20
N ASP A 20 2.01 0.99 -14.81
CA ASP A 20 0.65 1.32 -14.40
C ASP A 20 0.65 2.25 -13.19
N VAL A 21 -0.38 3.10 -13.09
CA VAL A 21 -0.55 4.03 -11.97
C VAL A 21 -1.58 3.46 -10.98
N LEU A 22 -1.12 3.13 -9.79
CA LEU A 22 -1.97 2.79 -8.67
C LEU A 22 -2.44 4.05 -7.96
N VAL A 23 -3.77 4.22 -7.86
CA VAL A 23 -4.37 5.39 -7.20
C VAL A 23 -4.98 4.96 -5.87
N PHE A 24 -4.45 5.49 -4.77
CA PHE A 24 -4.96 5.31 -3.41
C PHE A 24 -5.93 6.44 -3.07
N LYS A 25 -7.17 6.10 -2.69
CA LYS A 25 -8.17 7.08 -2.25
C LYS A 25 -8.60 6.78 -0.83
N TYR A 26 -8.47 7.75 0.08
CA TYR A 26 -8.77 7.61 1.50
C TYR A 26 -8.91 8.98 2.19
N ASP A 27 -9.44 9.01 3.41
CA ASP A 27 -9.37 10.20 4.28
C ASP A 27 -7.96 10.33 4.88
N PRO A 28 -7.19 11.37 4.54
CA PRO A 28 -5.81 11.53 5.01
C PRO A 28 -5.68 11.79 6.52
N ALA A 29 -6.78 12.13 7.21
CA ALA A 29 -6.80 12.18 8.67
C ALA A 29 -6.87 10.78 9.30
N ALA A 30 -7.37 9.79 8.55
CA ALA A 30 -7.60 8.43 9.03
C ALA A 30 -6.57 7.42 8.54
N HIS A 31 -5.88 7.68 7.42
CA HIS A 31 -5.02 6.71 6.76
C HIS A 31 -3.81 7.38 6.09
N ASP A 32 -2.82 6.55 5.77
CA ASP A 32 -1.66 6.90 4.95
C ASP A 32 -1.31 5.71 4.04
N VAL A 33 -0.37 5.93 3.12
CA VAL A 33 0.19 4.87 2.27
C VAL A 33 1.70 4.91 2.39
N VAL A 34 2.29 3.78 2.78
CA VAL A 34 3.75 3.63 2.84
C VAL A 34 4.16 2.48 1.93
N GLU A 35 5.09 2.76 1.02
CA GLU A 35 5.77 1.72 0.24
C GLU A 35 6.85 1.05 1.12
N VAL A 36 6.84 -0.28 1.18
CA VAL A 36 7.72 -1.07 2.04
C VAL A 36 8.28 -2.29 1.31
N ASP A 37 9.26 -2.96 1.93
CA ASP A 37 9.73 -4.27 1.47
C ASP A 37 8.81 -5.43 1.93
N GLU A 38 9.08 -6.64 1.43
CA GLU A 38 8.28 -7.84 1.75
C GLU A 38 8.33 -8.20 3.24
N ALA A 39 9.45 -7.94 3.93
CA ALA A 39 9.62 -8.27 5.34
C ALA A 39 8.77 -7.34 6.23
N ALA A 40 8.81 -6.03 5.97
CA ALA A 40 8.00 -5.03 6.63
C ALA A 40 6.50 -5.24 6.33
N TYR A 41 6.14 -5.62 5.11
CA TYR A 41 4.77 -5.97 4.73
C TYR A 41 4.23 -7.19 5.52
N ASN A 42 5.04 -8.23 5.67
CA ASN A 42 4.65 -9.45 6.35
C ASN A 42 4.54 -9.24 7.87
N THR A 43 5.49 -8.50 8.45
CA THR A 43 5.54 -8.27 9.90
C THR A 43 4.73 -7.07 10.38
N CYS A 44 4.29 -6.19 9.46
CA CYS A 44 3.71 -4.89 9.77
C CYS A 44 4.61 -4.04 10.69
N LYS A 45 5.93 -4.16 10.53
CA LYS A 45 6.92 -3.35 11.23
C LYS A 45 7.52 -2.37 10.23
N MET A 46 7.29 -1.07 10.45
CA MET A 46 7.84 -0.06 9.56
C MET A 46 9.35 0.07 9.78
N PRO A 47 10.16 0.22 8.72
CA PRO A 47 11.59 0.45 8.87
C PRO A 47 11.87 1.74 9.65
N ILE A 48 12.89 1.71 10.51
CA ILE A 48 13.37 2.90 11.24
C ILE A 48 13.88 3.90 10.20
N GLY A 49 13.30 5.10 10.16
CA GLY A 49 13.58 6.11 9.13
C GLY A 49 12.43 6.33 8.13
N GLY A 50 11.39 5.50 8.16
CA GLY A 50 10.14 5.68 7.40
C GLY A 50 10.30 5.41 5.90
N GLY A 51 9.53 4.46 5.36
CA GLY A 51 9.38 4.33 3.90
C GLY A 51 8.77 5.61 3.30
N ALA A 52 8.79 5.73 1.98
CA ALA A 52 8.14 6.85 1.30
C ALA A 52 6.65 6.87 1.70
N SER A 53 6.26 7.89 2.48
CA SER A 53 4.90 8.07 2.97
C SER A 53 4.16 9.02 2.05
N HIS A 54 2.96 8.60 1.67
CA HIS A 54 2.00 9.41 0.95
C HIS A 54 0.81 9.67 1.86
N THR A 55 0.35 10.92 1.89
CA THR A 55 -0.64 11.41 2.88
C THR A 55 -1.67 12.36 2.26
N SER A 56 -1.78 12.41 0.93
CA SER A 56 -2.71 13.36 0.28
C SER A 56 -4.17 12.91 0.32
N GLY A 57 -4.42 11.62 0.59
CA GLY A 57 -5.75 11.01 0.43
C GLY A 57 -6.13 10.69 -1.01
N HIS A 58 -5.29 11.09 -1.98
CA HIS A 58 -5.45 10.81 -3.40
C HIS A 58 -4.09 10.55 -4.09
N ASP A 59 -3.30 9.64 -3.52
CA ASP A 59 -1.93 9.40 -3.96
C ASP A 59 -1.87 8.57 -5.23
N ARG A 60 -0.87 8.87 -6.07
CA ARG A 60 -0.63 8.21 -7.35
C ARG A 60 0.77 7.63 -7.33
N VAL A 61 0.87 6.31 -7.42
CA VAL A 61 2.15 5.59 -7.41
C VAL A 61 2.32 4.86 -8.74
N VAL A 62 3.45 5.09 -9.39
CA VAL A 62 3.82 4.36 -10.62
C VAL A 62 4.43 3.01 -10.21
N LEU A 63 3.87 1.92 -10.73
CA LEU A 63 4.34 0.57 -10.42
C LEU A 63 5.63 0.26 -11.16
N ARG A 64 6.58 -0.35 -10.44
CA ARG A 64 7.79 -0.93 -11.03
C ARG A 64 7.51 -2.40 -11.36
N ALA A 65 8.28 -2.96 -12.31
CA ALA A 65 8.18 -4.38 -12.63
C ALA A 65 8.46 -5.25 -11.39
N GLY A 66 7.71 -6.34 -11.24
CA GLY A 66 7.82 -7.23 -10.10
C GLY A 66 6.84 -6.90 -8.98
N LYS A 67 7.23 -7.20 -7.73
CA LYS A 67 6.36 -7.03 -6.57
C LYS A 67 6.54 -5.65 -5.93
N SER A 68 5.44 -4.97 -5.65
CA SER A 68 5.37 -3.76 -4.82
C SER A 68 4.47 -4.02 -3.61
N PHE A 69 4.86 -3.53 -2.44
CA PHE A 69 4.12 -3.72 -1.20
C PHE A 69 3.77 -2.38 -0.57
N PHE A 70 2.50 -2.24 -0.20
CA PHE A 70 1.98 -1.02 0.40
C PHE A 70 1.22 -1.35 1.68
N VAL A 71 1.35 -0.48 2.68
CA VAL A 71 0.75 -0.64 4.02
C VAL A 71 0.25 0.70 4.54
N CYS A 72 -0.71 0.66 5.45
CA CYS A 72 -1.04 1.81 6.30
C CYS A 72 -0.22 1.69 7.60
N SER A 73 0.53 2.74 7.93
CA SER A 73 1.47 2.74 9.05
C SER A 73 0.81 3.03 10.39
N LEU A 74 -0.43 3.53 10.38
CA LEU A 74 -1.17 3.85 11.60
C LEU A 74 -1.31 2.62 12.51
N PRO A 75 -1.25 2.81 13.85
CA PRO A 75 -1.29 1.71 14.81
C PRO A 75 -2.45 0.74 14.57
N GLY A 76 -2.13 -0.54 14.36
CA GLY A 76 -3.10 -1.61 14.14
C GLY A 76 -3.61 -1.75 12.69
N HIS A 77 -3.46 -0.74 11.83
CA HIS A 77 -4.08 -0.74 10.51
C HIS A 77 -3.53 -1.84 9.58
N CYS A 78 -2.21 -1.93 9.43
CA CYS A 78 -1.57 -2.97 8.64
C CYS A 78 -1.94 -4.39 9.13
N LYS A 79 -1.93 -4.62 10.46
CA LYS A 79 -2.25 -5.93 11.06
C LYS A 79 -3.71 -6.34 10.81
N ASN A 80 -4.60 -5.36 10.73
CA ASN A 80 -6.02 -5.55 10.40
C ASN A 80 -6.28 -5.62 8.89
N GLY A 81 -5.24 -5.85 8.07
CA GLY A 81 -5.39 -6.10 6.64
C GLY A 81 -5.45 -4.85 5.76
N MET A 82 -5.07 -3.68 6.29
CA MET A 82 -4.86 -2.48 5.49
C MET A 82 -3.46 -2.49 4.88
N LYS A 83 -3.28 -3.46 3.99
CA LYS A 83 -2.04 -3.72 3.26
C LYS A 83 -2.36 -4.40 1.93
N ILE A 84 -1.53 -4.17 0.93
CA ILE A 84 -1.65 -4.83 -0.37
C ILE A 84 -0.29 -5.15 -0.99
N ALA A 85 -0.21 -6.33 -1.62
CA ALA A 85 0.89 -6.72 -2.48
C ALA A 85 0.39 -6.69 -3.93
N ILE A 86 1.12 -5.99 -4.78
CA ILE A 86 0.85 -5.84 -6.20
C ILE A 86 1.98 -6.52 -6.97
N THR A 87 1.65 -7.28 -8.01
CA THR A 87 2.63 -7.78 -8.98
C THR A 87 2.31 -7.15 -10.33
N ALA A 88 3.32 -6.53 -10.93
CA ALA A 88 3.26 -5.76 -12.16
C ALA A 88 4.28 -6.28 -13.19
#